data_AF-R7B2X4-F1
#
_entry.id   AF-R7B2X4-F1
#
_cell.length_a   1.000
_cell.length_b   1.000
_cell.length_c   1.000
_cell.angle_alpha   90.00
_cell.angle_beta   90.00
_cell.angle_gamma   90.00
#
_symmetry.space_group_name_H-M   'P 1'
#
loop_
_entity.id
_entity.type
_entity.pdbx_description
1 polymer ?
#
loop_
_entity_poly.entity_id
_entity_poly.type
_entity_poly.pdbx_seq_one_letter_code
_entity_poly.pdbx_strand_id
1 'polypeptide(L)'
;MDFTYKAYEKMVTLLRKNGYVFSKYKDNRMPNLKTVIMRHDVDMDLNKALRMAVFENQLGITSTYYVLISSDFYNAFSKNSVNIMKQIMNLGHDIGLHFDEQKYEREDDLLKCLDSEIDLLEKYIGKKIDSVSMHRPSKDTLDADWVIRNGSVVNSYSKEFFQEFKYVSDSRCNWREDIYKIIESGEFNRLHILTHPIWYSEKPRSMNETLKMFVSDAGIERYETLQDNIKDLDSELTLRQAHLLPTAMSQICDKIFDSNRLEFTPISLEDVKEIYEYGKDSNTCRYLGWGPYKNETEAENFAKYKIAADDMQWTIKENSLNKVIGAIRLYDVDKIQRCVSISYILNKQYCGKGYMTESLKALFTVAEKLGFEYVYTYYVEDNIASEKVMRNASMVKDVDYSEKIYIKGKMYREYRYYMRLGEGR
;
A
#
# COMPACT_ATOMS: atom_id res chain seq x y z
N MET A 1 10.13 13.91 -14.80
CA MET A 1 8.76 13.37 -14.96
C MET A 1 8.31 12.76 -13.63
N ASP A 2 7.05 12.92 -13.25
CA ASP A 2 6.49 12.30 -12.04
C ASP A 2 6.25 10.80 -12.22
N PHE A 3 6.28 10.04 -11.12
CA PHE A 3 6.06 8.58 -11.12
C PHE A 3 4.57 8.21 -11.02
N THR A 4 3.78 8.66 -11.99
CA THR A 4 2.34 8.36 -12.06
C THR A 4 1.93 7.78 -13.40
N TYR A 5 0.84 7.01 -13.44
CA TYR A 5 0.29 6.50 -14.70
C TYR A 5 -0.10 7.64 -15.65
N LYS A 6 -0.65 8.73 -15.12
CA LYS A 6 -0.94 9.95 -15.91
C LYS A 6 0.30 10.57 -16.54
N ALA A 7 1.40 10.66 -15.78
CA ALA A 7 2.66 11.18 -16.31
C ALA A 7 3.29 10.25 -17.36
N TYR A 8 3.16 8.93 -17.15
CA TYR A 8 3.57 7.90 -18.09
C TYR A 8 2.78 7.98 -19.41
N GLU A 9 1.45 8.09 -19.35
CA GLU A 9 0.60 8.31 -20.53
C GLU A 9 0.99 9.58 -21.28
N LYS A 10 1.31 10.65 -20.57
CA LYS A 10 1.82 11.89 -21.18
C LYS A 10 3.12 11.64 -21.94
N MET A 11 4.05 10.87 -21.38
CA MET A 11 5.29 10.47 -22.08
C MET A 11 5.01 9.64 -23.33
N VAL A 12 4.13 8.63 -23.23
CA VAL A 12 3.71 7.79 -24.37
C VAL A 12 3.06 8.63 -25.47
N THR A 13 2.20 9.56 -25.10
CA THR A 13 1.54 10.49 -26.04
C THR A 13 2.56 11.40 -26.72
N LEU A 14 3.55 11.89 -25.97
CA LEU A 14 4.61 12.73 -26.50
C LEU A 14 5.51 11.97 -27.47
N LEU A 15 5.85 10.71 -27.17
CA LEU A 15 6.58 9.82 -28.08
C LEU A 15 5.84 9.68 -29.41
N ARG A 16 4.54 9.36 -29.37
CA ARG A 16 3.71 9.24 -30.59
C ARG A 16 3.64 10.53 -31.38
N LYS A 17 3.42 11.66 -30.71
CA LYS A 17 3.37 12.98 -31.36
C LYS A 17 4.67 13.32 -32.09
N ASN A 18 5.81 12.83 -31.59
CA ASN A 18 7.12 13.01 -32.19
C ASN A 18 7.51 11.90 -33.17
N GLY A 19 6.56 11.02 -33.55
CA GLY A 19 6.72 10.01 -34.59
C GLY A 19 7.45 8.74 -34.16
N TYR A 20 7.64 8.51 -32.86
CA TYR A 20 8.23 7.25 -32.38
C TYR A 20 7.26 6.08 -32.51
N VAL A 21 7.78 4.98 -33.05
CA VAL A 21 7.10 3.69 -33.12
C VAL A 21 7.65 2.79 -32.01
N PHE A 22 6.74 2.21 -31.23
CA PHE A 22 7.08 1.25 -30.18
C PHE A 22 7.49 -0.08 -30.83
N SER A 23 8.65 -0.59 -30.44
CA SER A 23 9.29 -1.76 -31.05
C SER A 23 9.82 -2.70 -29.99
N LYS A 24 9.81 -3.99 -30.30
CA LYS A 24 10.52 -5.03 -29.55
C LYS A 24 11.97 -5.11 -30.01
N TYR A 25 12.80 -5.80 -29.23
CA TYR A 25 14.23 -5.95 -29.53
C TYR A 25 14.51 -6.65 -30.86
N LYS A 26 13.69 -7.66 -31.20
CA LYS A 26 13.84 -8.47 -32.44
C LYS A 26 13.07 -7.94 -33.65
N ASP A 27 12.31 -6.85 -33.51
CA ASP A 27 11.59 -6.30 -34.65
C ASP A 27 12.56 -5.71 -35.68
N ASN A 28 12.24 -5.87 -36.96
CA ASN A 28 13.02 -5.27 -38.04
C ASN A 28 12.93 -3.73 -37.98
N ARG A 29 14.03 -3.09 -37.65
CA ARG A 29 14.13 -1.63 -37.57
C ARG A 29 14.39 -1.04 -38.95
N MET A 30 13.42 -0.29 -39.49
CA MET A 30 13.65 0.46 -40.74
C MET A 30 14.56 1.66 -40.45
N PRO A 31 15.58 1.95 -41.28
CA PRO A 31 16.57 3.00 -41.02
C PRO A 31 15.99 4.41 -40.79
N ASN A 32 14.82 4.70 -41.37
CA ASN A 32 14.21 6.02 -41.38
C ASN A 32 13.05 6.18 -40.37
N LEU A 33 12.77 5.16 -39.54
CA LEU A 33 11.73 5.25 -38.52
C LEU A 33 12.33 5.64 -37.18
N LYS A 34 11.68 6.57 -36.48
CA LYS A 34 11.98 6.84 -35.08
C LYS A 34 11.44 5.68 -34.24
N THR A 35 12.30 5.08 -33.43
CA THR A 35 11.96 3.87 -32.67
C THR A 35 12.15 4.08 -31.19
N VAL A 36 11.22 3.56 -30.40
CA VAL A 36 11.34 3.47 -28.94
C VAL A 36 11.20 2.02 -28.48
N ILE A 37 12.14 1.59 -27.65
CA ILE A 37 12.05 0.35 -26.89
C ILE A 37 11.67 0.72 -25.46
N MET A 38 10.54 0.18 -25.01
CA MET A 38 10.08 0.29 -23.63
C MET A 38 10.45 -0.98 -22.86
N ARG A 39 11.21 -0.78 -21.79
CA ARG A 39 11.74 -1.84 -20.94
C ARG A 39 11.29 -1.62 -19.50
N HIS A 40 10.90 -2.70 -18.84
CA HIS A 40 10.54 -2.73 -17.43
C HIS A 40 11.39 -3.74 -16.66
N ASP A 41 12.14 -3.29 -15.66
CA ASP A 41 12.82 -4.19 -14.73
C ASP A 41 11.89 -4.51 -13.56
N VAL A 42 11.58 -5.79 -13.38
CA VAL A 42 10.70 -6.30 -12.33
C VAL A 42 11.55 -6.89 -11.22
N ASP A 43 11.96 -6.04 -10.28
CA ASP A 43 12.83 -6.46 -9.16
C ASP A 43 12.05 -7.00 -7.96
N MET A 44 10.90 -6.37 -7.67
CA MET A 44 10.22 -6.50 -6.37
C MET A 44 8.78 -7.02 -6.43
N ASP A 45 8.02 -6.68 -7.48
CA ASP A 45 6.56 -6.88 -7.46
C ASP A 45 6.01 -7.18 -8.87
N LEU A 46 5.59 -8.43 -9.08
CA LEU A 46 4.96 -8.90 -10.31
C LEU A 46 3.54 -8.37 -10.50
N ASN A 47 2.79 -8.09 -9.42
CA ASN A 47 1.46 -7.50 -9.53
C ASN A 47 1.54 -6.07 -10.07
N LYS A 48 2.54 -5.30 -9.64
CA LYS A 48 2.84 -3.97 -10.21
C LYS A 48 3.20 -4.04 -11.68
N ALA A 49 4.01 -5.03 -12.07
CA ALA A 49 4.31 -5.29 -13.48
C ALA A 49 3.04 -5.58 -14.30
N LEU A 50 2.15 -6.44 -13.80
CA LEU A 50 0.87 -6.73 -14.45
C LEU A 50 -0.01 -5.49 -14.59
N ARG A 51 -0.15 -4.68 -13.54
CA ARG A 51 -0.94 -3.44 -13.58
C ARG A 51 -0.39 -2.48 -14.63
N MET A 52 0.93 -2.34 -14.71
CA MET A 52 1.57 -1.54 -15.74
C MET A 52 1.32 -2.11 -17.15
N ALA A 53 1.41 -3.42 -17.34
CA ALA A 53 1.14 -4.07 -18.62
C ALA A 53 -0.32 -3.86 -19.08
N VAL A 54 -1.29 -3.99 -18.17
CA VAL A 54 -2.71 -3.69 -18.46
C VAL A 54 -2.85 -2.24 -18.93
N PHE A 55 -2.22 -1.30 -18.23
CA PHE A 55 -2.27 0.11 -18.58
C PHE A 55 -1.62 0.39 -19.94
N GLU A 56 -0.46 -0.19 -20.23
CA GLU A 56 0.22 -0.07 -21.52
C GLU A 56 -0.59 -0.66 -22.68
N ASN A 57 -1.23 -1.81 -22.45
CA ASN A 57 -2.13 -2.41 -23.43
C ASN A 57 -3.32 -1.48 -23.75
N GLN A 58 -3.91 -0.82 -22.75
CA GLN A 58 -4.95 0.20 -22.96
C GLN A 58 -4.44 1.39 -23.77
N LEU A 59 -3.18 1.78 -23.56
CA LEU A 59 -2.52 2.79 -24.38
C LEU A 59 -2.19 2.27 -25.78
N GLY A 60 -2.24 0.97 -26.04
CA GLY A 60 -1.90 0.36 -27.34
C GLY A 60 -0.39 0.36 -27.62
N ILE A 61 0.45 0.19 -26.60
CA ILE A 61 1.90 0.03 -26.77
C ILE A 61 2.34 -1.37 -26.34
N THR A 62 3.52 -1.77 -26.80
CA THR A 62 4.18 -3.02 -26.40
C THR A 62 5.50 -2.71 -25.72
N SER A 63 5.87 -3.56 -24.76
CA SER A 63 7.04 -3.39 -23.90
C SER A 63 7.63 -4.76 -23.54
N THR A 64 8.85 -4.77 -23.01
CA THR A 64 9.49 -5.99 -22.48
C THR A 64 9.65 -5.89 -20.97
N TYR A 65 9.16 -6.89 -20.24
CA TYR A 65 9.25 -7.01 -18.79
C TYR A 65 10.32 -8.04 -18.42
N TYR A 66 11.43 -7.57 -17.85
CA TYR A 66 12.52 -8.43 -17.39
C TYR A 66 12.24 -8.88 -15.96
N VAL A 67 12.06 -10.18 -15.78
CA VAL A 67 11.72 -10.79 -14.49
C VAL A 67 12.97 -11.31 -13.82
N LEU A 68 13.23 -10.84 -12.60
CA LEU A 68 14.28 -11.38 -11.74
C LEU A 68 13.79 -12.70 -11.15
N ILE A 69 14.28 -13.83 -11.67
CA ILE A 69 13.74 -15.15 -11.29
C ILE A 69 14.26 -15.65 -9.94
N SER A 70 15.37 -15.07 -9.46
CA SER A 70 15.98 -15.33 -8.15
C SER A 70 15.73 -14.19 -7.15
N SER A 71 14.59 -13.50 -7.26
CA SER A 71 14.22 -12.43 -6.33
C SER A 71 13.88 -12.99 -4.95
N ASP A 72 14.36 -12.34 -3.89
CA ASP A 72 13.96 -12.63 -2.51
C ASP A 72 12.54 -12.10 -2.19
N PHE A 73 12.00 -11.22 -3.03
CA PHE A 73 10.70 -10.60 -2.79
C PHE A 73 9.52 -11.45 -3.27
N TYR A 74 9.73 -12.30 -4.27
CA TYR A 74 8.68 -13.17 -4.80
C TYR A 74 9.24 -14.46 -5.39
N ASN A 75 8.46 -15.53 -5.33
CA ASN A 75 8.77 -16.75 -6.06
C ASN A 75 8.29 -16.63 -7.51
N ALA A 76 9.21 -16.43 -8.46
CA ALA A 76 8.90 -16.29 -9.89
C ALA A 76 8.18 -17.51 -10.49
N PHE A 77 8.35 -18.69 -9.88
CA PHE A 77 7.82 -19.97 -10.36
C PHE A 77 6.58 -20.45 -9.59
N SER A 78 6.04 -19.62 -8.69
CA SER A 78 4.73 -19.90 -8.09
C SER A 78 3.65 -19.92 -9.18
N LYS A 79 2.55 -20.66 -8.94
CA LYS A 79 1.40 -20.70 -9.87
C LYS A 79 0.90 -19.30 -10.21
N ASN A 80 0.81 -18.41 -9.21
CA ASN A 80 0.34 -17.05 -9.39
C ASN A 80 1.32 -16.23 -10.25
N SER A 81 2.62 -16.26 -9.91
CA SER A 81 3.66 -15.53 -10.65
C SER A 81 3.73 -15.95 -12.13
N VAL A 82 3.65 -17.25 -12.40
CA VAL A 82 3.61 -17.78 -13.77
C VAL A 82 2.35 -17.33 -14.50
N ASN A 83 1.20 -17.30 -13.82
CA ASN A 83 -0.05 -16.79 -14.39
C ASN A 83 0.05 -15.30 -14.72
N ILE A 84 0.66 -14.49 -13.85
CA ILE A 84 0.92 -13.07 -14.09
C ILE A 84 1.79 -12.88 -15.34
N MET A 85 2.92 -13.58 -15.43
CA MET A 85 3.80 -13.49 -16.61
C MET A 85 3.07 -13.86 -17.91
N LYS A 86 2.23 -14.91 -17.88
CA LYS A 86 1.40 -15.29 -19.03
C LYS A 86 0.35 -14.24 -19.37
N GLN A 87 -0.26 -13.58 -18.39
CA GLN A 87 -1.19 -12.48 -18.63
C GLN A 87 -0.49 -11.29 -19.29
N ILE A 88 0.70 -10.90 -18.83
CA ILE A 88 1.52 -9.86 -19.46
C ILE A 88 1.78 -10.20 -20.94
N MET A 89 2.10 -11.45 -21.24
CA MET A 89 2.29 -11.92 -22.62
C MET A 89 1.01 -11.87 -23.45
N ASN A 90 -0.13 -12.25 -22.87
CA ASN A 90 -1.44 -12.21 -23.53
C ASN A 90 -1.90 -10.78 -23.85
N LEU A 91 -1.40 -9.79 -23.09
CA LEU A 91 -1.60 -8.36 -23.34
C LEU A 91 -0.69 -7.82 -24.47
N GLY A 92 0.16 -8.66 -25.07
CA GLY A 92 1.01 -8.33 -26.22
C GLY A 92 2.45 -7.94 -25.87
N HIS A 93 2.80 -7.89 -24.59
CA HIS A 93 4.15 -7.60 -24.10
C HIS A 93 5.03 -8.86 -24.16
N ASP A 94 6.35 -8.67 -24.03
CA ASP A 94 7.29 -9.78 -23.89
C ASP A 94 7.79 -9.91 -22.46
N ILE A 95 8.14 -11.14 -22.10
CA ILE A 95 8.86 -11.47 -20.87
C ILE A 95 10.31 -11.76 -21.24
N GLY A 96 11.24 -11.17 -20.50
CA GLY A 96 12.67 -11.43 -20.59
C GLY A 96 13.25 -11.85 -19.24
N LEU A 97 14.48 -12.36 -19.24
CA LEU A 97 15.21 -12.66 -18.00
C LEU A 97 15.90 -11.40 -17.46
N HIS A 98 15.68 -11.06 -16.19
CA HIS A 98 16.53 -10.12 -15.47
C HIS A 98 17.62 -10.91 -14.73
N PHE A 99 18.79 -11.03 -15.35
CA PHE A 99 19.88 -11.88 -14.88
C PHE A 99 20.71 -11.17 -13.82
N ASP A 100 20.89 -11.79 -12.66
CA ASP A 100 21.72 -11.26 -11.58
C ASP A 100 23.03 -12.05 -11.47
N GLU A 101 24.12 -11.44 -11.93
CA GLU A 101 25.44 -12.06 -11.86
C GLU A 101 25.99 -12.15 -10.44
N GLN A 102 25.52 -11.30 -9.51
CA GLN A 102 26.08 -11.23 -8.15
C GLN A 102 25.71 -12.45 -7.30
N LYS A 103 24.76 -13.26 -7.79
CA LYS A 103 24.38 -14.55 -7.23
C LYS A 103 25.45 -15.63 -7.44
N TYR A 104 26.31 -15.47 -8.45
CA TYR A 104 27.27 -16.48 -8.87
C TYR A 104 28.67 -16.16 -8.36
N GLU A 105 29.46 -17.21 -8.18
CA GLU A 105 30.86 -17.07 -7.78
C GLU A 105 31.71 -16.63 -8.96
N ARG A 106 32.86 -15.99 -8.69
CA ARG A 106 33.74 -15.46 -9.74
C ARG A 106 34.27 -16.52 -10.72
N GLU A 107 34.35 -17.78 -10.28
CA GLU A 107 34.85 -18.91 -11.08
C GLU A 107 33.76 -19.52 -11.97
N ASP A 108 32.49 -19.16 -11.75
CA ASP A 108 31.38 -19.68 -12.52
C ASP A 108 31.39 -19.16 -13.96
N ASP A 109 30.97 -20.03 -14.88
CA ASP A 109 30.73 -19.65 -16.27
C ASP A 109 29.38 -18.94 -16.36
N LEU A 110 29.40 -17.61 -16.22
CA LEU A 110 28.20 -16.76 -16.18
C LEU A 110 27.29 -16.95 -17.40
N LEU A 111 27.84 -17.25 -18.59
CA LEU A 111 27.03 -17.51 -19.78
C LEU A 111 26.25 -18.83 -19.66
N LYS A 112 26.86 -19.88 -19.10
CA LYS A 112 26.14 -21.13 -18.80
C LYS A 112 25.08 -20.96 -17.73
N CYS A 113 25.38 -20.15 -16.70
CA CYS A 113 24.42 -19.82 -15.65
C CYS A 113 23.21 -19.07 -16.23
N LEU A 114 23.47 -18.04 -17.02
CA LEU A 114 22.46 -17.28 -17.76
C LEU A 114 21.63 -18.19 -18.67
N ASP A 115 22.27 -19.07 -19.44
CA ASP A 115 21.56 -20.02 -20.31
C ASP A 115 20.64 -20.95 -19.53
N SER A 116 21.08 -21.42 -18.36
CA SER A 116 20.28 -22.27 -17.47
C SER A 116 19.07 -21.53 -16.90
N GLU A 117 19.23 -20.25 -16.55
CA GLU A 117 18.12 -19.41 -16.07
C GLU A 117 17.12 -19.09 -17.19
N ILE A 118 17.59 -18.89 -18.42
CA ILE A 118 16.70 -18.78 -19.59
C ILE A 118 15.89 -20.07 -19.75
N ASP A 119 16.54 -21.25 -19.74
CA ASP A 119 15.85 -22.53 -19.90
C ASP A 119 14.77 -22.74 -18.84
N LEU A 120 15.06 -22.34 -17.60
CA LEU A 120 14.10 -22.41 -16.51
C LEU A 120 12.89 -21.50 -16.76
N LEU A 121 13.14 -20.24 -17.11
CA LEU A 121 12.06 -19.29 -17.39
C LEU A 121 11.20 -19.74 -18.58
N GLU A 122 11.83 -20.17 -19.68
CA GLU A 122 11.16 -20.71 -20.87
C GLU A 122 10.25 -21.90 -20.53
N LYS A 123 10.74 -22.81 -19.69
CA LYS A 123 9.99 -24.00 -19.25
C LYS A 123 8.70 -23.62 -18.52
N TYR A 124 8.73 -22.65 -17.61
CA TYR A 124 7.57 -22.28 -16.80
C TYR A 124 6.55 -21.43 -17.57
N ILE A 125 7.01 -20.52 -18.44
CA ILE A 125 6.11 -19.66 -19.22
C ILE A 125 5.62 -20.34 -20.52
N GLY A 126 6.35 -21.35 -21.02
CA GLY A 126 6.00 -22.08 -22.23
C GLY A 126 6.27 -21.31 -23.53
N LYS A 127 7.16 -20.31 -23.51
CA LYS A 127 7.57 -19.50 -24.66
C LYS A 127 9.08 -19.29 -24.61
N LYS A 128 9.71 -19.20 -25.79
CA LYS A 128 11.11 -18.82 -25.93
C LYS A 128 11.34 -17.39 -25.48
N ILE A 129 12.48 -17.16 -24.82
CA ILE A 129 12.91 -15.84 -24.39
C ILE A 129 13.68 -15.17 -25.52
N ASP A 130 13.27 -13.97 -25.87
CA ASP A 130 13.86 -13.22 -26.98
C ASP A 130 14.99 -12.28 -26.55
N SER A 131 15.03 -11.91 -25.26
CA SER A 131 16.04 -11.00 -24.74
C SER A 131 16.28 -11.17 -23.25
N VAL A 132 17.45 -10.72 -22.80
CA VAL A 132 17.82 -10.62 -21.39
C VAL A 132 18.23 -9.20 -21.03
N SER A 133 18.17 -8.91 -19.74
CA SER A 133 18.80 -7.75 -19.17
C SER A 133 19.49 -8.05 -17.86
N MET A 134 20.48 -7.24 -17.49
CA MET A 134 21.31 -7.48 -16.31
C MET A 134 20.80 -6.67 -15.11
N HIS A 135 20.62 -7.34 -13.97
CA HIS A 135 20.36 -6.73 -12.68
C HIS A 135 21.68 -6.24 -12.08
N ARG A 136 21.84 -4.92 -11.99
CA ARG A 136 23.02 -4.25 -11.39
C ARG A 136 24.36 -4.81 -11.91
N PRO A 137 24.60 -4.80 -13.24
CA PRO A 137 25.79 -5.39 -13.82
C PRO A 137 27.06 -4.69 -13.35
N SER A 138 28.12 -5.46 -13.16
CA SER A 138 29.49 -4.97 -13.04
C SER A 138 29.96 -4.33 -14.35
N LYS A 139 31.07 -3.60 -14.25
CA LYS A 139 31.72 -3.03 -15.42
C LYS A 139 32.18 -4.10 -16.41
N ASP A 140 32.75 -5.20 -15.91
CA ASP A 140 33.26 -6.29 -16.74
C ASP A 140 32.14 -6.91 -17.59
N THR A 141 30.95 -7.09 -17.02
CA THR A 141 29.78 -7.62 -17.75
C THR A 141 29.21 -6.64 -18.76
N LEU A 142 29.19 -5.33 -18.45
CA LEU A 142 28.82 -4.32 -19.43
C LEU A 142 29.81 -4.26 -20.60
N ASP A 143 31.11 -4.35 -20.31
CA ASP A 143 32.18 -4.28 -21.31
C ASP A 143 32.26 -5.57 -22.17
N ALA A 144 31.78 -6.70 -21.65
CA ALA A 144 31.86 -8.00 -22.31
C ALA A 144 30.94 -8.17 -23.53
N ASP A 145 29.89 -7.35 -23.67
CA ASP A 145 29.03 -7.29 -24.87
C ASP A 145 28.56 -8.69 -25.33
N TRP A 146 28.09 -9.50 -24.37
CA TRP A 146 27.86 -10.94 -24.57
C TRP A 146 26.94 -11.28 -25.75
N VAL A 147 27.37 -12.25 -26.56
CA VAL A 147 26.55 -12.91 -27.58
C VAL A 147 25.90 -14.15 -26.96
N ILE A 148 24.60 -14.08 -26.71
CA ILE A 148 23.86 -15.11 -25.96
C ILE A 148 23.18 -16.05 -26.95
N ARG A 149 23.35 -17.37 -26.75
CA ARG A 149 22.81 -18.43 -27.62
C ARG A 149 23.04 -18.16 -29.11
N ASN A 150 24.30 -17.87 -29.48
CA ASN A 150 24.70 -17.53 -30.85
C ASN A 150 23.90 -16.35 -31.46
N GLY A 151 23.47 -15.39 -30.63
CA GLY A 151 22.70 -14.22 -31.04
C GLY A 151 21.20 -14.43 -31.14
N SER A 152 20.70 -15.64 -30.82
CA SER A 152 19.25 -15.89 -30.81
C SER A 152 18.53 -15.24 -29.63
N VAL A 153 19.26 -14.83 -28.58
CA VAL A 153 18.73 -14.06 -27.45
C VAL A 153 19.46 -12.73 -27.39
N VAL A 154 18.70 -11.63 -27.39
CA VAL A 154 19.25 -10.29 -27.40
C VAL A 154 19.74 -9.89 -26.01
N ASN A 155 20.98 -9.43 -25.92
CA ASN A 155 21.47 -8.69 -24.75
C ASN A 155 21.01 -7.23 -24.85
N SER A 156 20.10 -6.80 -23.98
CA SER A 156 19.59 -5.42 -23.96
C SER A 156 20.65 -4.36 -23.60
N TYR A 157 21.79 -4.77 -23.05
CA TYR A 157 22.96 -3.92 -22.78
C TYR A 157 24.04 -4.00 -23.86
N SER A 158 23.83 -4.76 -24.95
CA SER A 158 24.80 -4.80 -26.04
C SER A 158 25.02 -3.42 -26.66
N LYS A 159 26.14 -3.25 -27.36
CA LYS A 159 26.51 -1.96 -27.97
C LYS A 159 25.38 -1.37 -28.84
N GLU A 160 24.67 -2.21 -29.59
CA GLU A 160 23.52 -1.78 -30.40
C GLU A 160 22.48 -1.04 -29.53
N PHE A 161 22.03 -1.64 -28.43
CA PHE A 161 20.92 -1.10 -27.63
C PHE A 161 21.33 -0.15 -26.51
N PHE A 162 22.60 -0.15 -26.13
CA PHE A 162 23.10 0.67 -25.03
C PHE A 162 23.92 1.88 -25.50
N GLN A 163 24.57 1.79 -26.68
CA GLN A 163 25.36 2.89 -27.23
C GLN A 163 24.68 3.56 -28.44
N GLU A 164 24.04 2.81 -29.35
CA GLU A 164 23.37 3.42 -30.51
C GLU A 164 21.97 3.97 -30.21
N PHE A 165 21.36 3.55 -29.10
CA PHE A 165 20.11 4.11 -28.61
C PHE A 165 20.43 5.12 -27.52
N LYS A 166 19.67 6.22 -27.49
CA LYS A 166 19.66 7.09 -26.32
C LYS A 166 18.97 6.35 -25.18
N TYR A 167 19.79 5.86 -24.26
CA TYR A 167 19.35 5.19 -23.05
C TYR A 167 18.90 6.21 -22.00
N VAL A 168 17.71 6.01 -21.42
CA VAL A 168 17.17 6.84 -20.34
C VAL A 168 16.51 5.95 -19.30
N SER A 169 16.80 6.16 -18.01
CA SER A 169 16.24 5.34 -16.94
C SER A 169 15.69 6.16 -15.77
N ASP A 170 14.74 5.54 -15.07
CA ASP A 170 14.07 6.07 -13.88
C ASP A 170 14.57 5.48 -12.54
N SER A 171 15.73 4.82 -12.60
CA SER A 171 16.31 4.04 -11.51
C SER A 171 16.33 4.79 -10.19
N ARG A 172 15.97 4.10 -9.10
CA ARG A 172 15.85 4.67 -7.76
C ARG A 172 14.82 5.81 -7.70
N CYS A 173 13.65 5.63 -8.31
CA CYS A 173 12.57 6.62 -8.32
C CYS A 173 13.09 8.02 -8.73
N ASN A 174 14.01 8.05 -9.70
CA ASN A 174 14.62 9.26 -10.19
C ASN A 174 15.02 9.12 -11.66
N TRP A 175 14.39 9.92 -12.51
CA TRP A 175 14.82 10.07 -13.90
C TRP A 175 16.24 10.65 -13.95
N ARG A 176 17.17 9.91 -14.55
CA ARG A 176 18.58 10.33 -14.69
C ARG A 176 18.75 11.55 -15.58
N GLU A 177 17.84 11.68 -16.54
CA GLU A 177 17.77 12.79 -17.49
C GLU A 177 16.31 13.18 -17.71
N ASP A 178 16.07 14.41 -18.18
CA ASP A 178 14.72 14.90 -18.44
C ASP A 178 14.14 14.26 -19.71
N ILE A 179 13.37 13.20 -19.53
CA ILE A 179 12.78 12.44 -20.64
C ILE A 179 11.88 13.28 -21.55
N TYR A 180 11.18 14.30 -21.03
CA TYR A 180 10.33 15.14 -21.87
C TYR A 180 11.17 15.98 -22.83
N LYS A 181 12.26 16.58 -22.32
CA LYS A 181 13.20 17.35 -23.16
C LYS A 181 13.90 16.47 -24.19
N ILE A 182 14.27 15.24 -23.83
CA ILE A 182 14.90 14.29 -24.76
C ILE A 182 13.96 13.96 -25.93
N ILE A 183 12.67 13.75 -25.65
CA ILE A 183 11.69 13.46 -26.71
C ILE A 183 11.42 14.70 -27.55
N GLU A 184 11.27 15.87 -26.92
CA GLU A 184 10.95 17.14 -27.59
C GLU A 184 12.12 17.70 -28.41
N SER A 185 13.37 17.42 -28.05
CA SER A 185 14.53 17.88 -28.83
C SER A 185 14.53 17.30 -30.25
N GLY A 186 13.95 16.11 -30.42
CA GLY A 186 13.92 15.39 -31.69
C GLY A 186 15.30 14.91 -32.17
N GLU A 187 16.35 15.08 -31.36
CA GLU A 187 17.75 14.78 -31.66
C GLU A 187 18.00 13.28 -31.88
N PHE A 188 17.29 12.44 -31.12
CA PHE A 188 17.55 10.99 -31.07
C PHE A 188 16.49 10.22 -31.85
N ASN A 189 16.88 9.53 -32.92
CA ASN A 189 15.94 8.68 -33.65
C ASN A 189 15.63 7.35 -32.94
N ARG A 190 16.43 6.97 -31.94
CA ARG A 190 16.31 5.69 -31.23
C ARG A 190 16.37 5.93 -29.73
N LEU A 191 15.31 5.55 -29.02
CA LEU A 191 15.20 5.67 -27.57
C LEU A 191 15.08 4.29 -26.94
N HIS A 192 15.84 4.07 -25.86
CA HIS A 192 15.72 2.89 -25.02
C HIS A 192 15.38 3.37 -23.62
N ILE A 193 14.12 3.20 -23.23
CA ILE A 193 13.58 3.75 -21.98
C ILE A 193 13.39 2.61 -21.00
N LEU A 194 14.12 2.67 -19.89
CA LEU A 194 13.97 1.75 -18.75
C LEU A 194 13.12 2.39 -17.66
N THR A 195 12.06 1.70 -17.26
CA THR A 195 11.27 2.03 -16.08
C THR A 195 11.17 0.86 -15.10
N HIS A 196 10.80 1.13 -13.84
CA HIS A 196 10.53 0.07 -12.85
C HIS A 196 9.07 0.18 -12.40
N PRO A 197 8.21 -0.85 -12.64
CA PRO A 197 6.78 -0.78 -12.36
C PRO A 197 6.41 -0.41 -10.92
N ILE A 198 7.26 -0.77 -9.95
CA ILE A 198 7.06 -0.49 -8.54
C ILE A 198 6.86 1.01 -8.24
N TRP A 199 7.49 1.90 -9.02
CA TRP A 199 7.43 3.35 -8.79
C TRP A 199 6.11 3.99 -9.22
N TYR A 200 5.37 3.38 -10.15
CA TYR A 200 4.19 4.00 -10.74
C TYR A 200 2.92 3.72 -9.93
N SER A 201 2.10 4.78 -9.79
CA SER A 201 0.78 4.70 -9.16
C SER A 201 -0.15 5.81 -9.65
N GLU A 202 -1.40 5.83 -9.21
CA GLU A 202 -2.40 6.84 -9.61
C GLU A 202 -2.05 8.26 -9.15
N LYS A 203 -1.45 8.38 -7.96
CA LYS A 203 -1.10 9.66 -7.34
C LYS A 203 0.42 9.75 -7.18
N PRO A 204 1.02 10.96 -7.21
CA PRO A 204 2.44 11.10 -6.94
C PRO A 204 2.81 10.51 -5.58
N ARG A 205 3.91 9.76 -5.55
CA ARG A 205 4.49 9.19 -4.32
C ARG A 205 6.00 9.34 -4.36
N SER A 206 6.58 9.63 -3.20
CA SER A 206 8.01 9.55 -2.99
C SER A 206 8.48 8.10 -2.95
N MET A 207 9.78 7.87 -3.17
CA MET A 207 10.39 6.56 -2.94
C MET A 207 10.08 6.02 -1.54
N ASN A 208 10.16 6.88 -0.51
CA ASN A 208 9.93 6.47 0.87
C ASN A 208 8.50 5.94 1.09
N GLU A 209 7.50 6.64 0.54
CA GLU A 209 6.10 6.22 0.63
C GLU A 209 5.88 4.91 -0.13
N THR A 210 6.41 4.78 -1.35
CA THR A 210 6.27 3.56 -2.14
C THR A 210 6.89 2.34 -1.44
N LEU A 211 8.10 2.48 -0.88
CA LEU A 211 8.76 1.40 -0.15
C LEU A 211 8.05 1.05 1.15
N LYS A 212 7.53 2.05 1.89
CA LYS A 212 6.72 1.80 3.09
C LYS A 212 5.47 1.00 2.75
N MET A 213 4.76 1.37 1.68
CA MET A 213 3.58 0.63 1.24
C MET A 213 3.93 -0.80 0.87
N PHE A 214 4.97 -1.01 0.06
CA PHE A 214 5.43 -2.34 -0.31
C PHE A 214 5.71 -3.23 0.91
N VAL A 215 6.41 -2.70 1.93
CA VAL A 215 6.66 -3.43 3.18
C VAL A 215 5.38 -3.67 3.97
N SER A 216 4.47 -2.70 4.05
CA SER A 216 3.20 -2.84 4.77
C SER A 216 2.24 -3.83 4.10
N ASP A 217 2.27 -3.92 2.77
CA ASP A 217 1.39 -4.82 2.00
C ASP A 217 1.82 -6.29 2.12
N ALA A 218 3.09 -6.57 2.45
CA ALA A 218 3.62 -7.93 2.62
C ALA A 218 2.83 -8.79 3.64
N GLY A 219 2.27 -8.16 4.69
CA GLY A 219 1.43 -8.85 5.67
C GLY A 219 0.10 -9.33 5.08
N ILE A 220 -0.50 -8.51 4.20
CA ILE A 220 -1.73 -8.85 3.47
C ILE A 220 -1.45 -9.99 2.49
N GLU A 221 -0.40 -9.86 1.69
CA GLU A 221 -0.02 -10.88 0.70
C GLU A 221 0.26 -12.23 1.35
N ARG A 222 0.90 -12.21 2.53
CA ARG A 222 1.13 -13.43 3.32
C ARG A 222 -0.17 -14.01 3.84
N TYR A 223 -1.09 -13.16 4.29
CA TYR A 223 -2.41 -13.60 4.74
C TYR A 223 -3.21 -14.28 3.62
N GLU A 224 -3.27 -13.65 2.44
CA GLU A 224 -3.93 -14.22 1.26
C GLU A 224 -3.32 -15.58 0.92
N THR A 225 -1.99 -15.69 0.96
CA THR A 225 -1.30 -16.97 0.77
C THR A 225 -1.68 -18.00 1.85
N LEU A 226 -1.79 -17.60 3.11
CA LEU A 226 -2.24 -18.51 4.19
C LEU A 226 -3.68 -18.97 3.97
N GLN A 227 -4.55 -18.10 3.48
CA GLN A 227 -5.97 -18.41 3.25
C GLN A 227 -6.14 -19.52 2.20
N ASP A 228 -5.26 -19.55 1.20
CA ASP A 228 -5.23 -20.62 0.19
C ASP A 228 -4.69 -21.96 0.74
N ASN A 229 -3.95 -21.95 1.85
CA ASN A 229 -3.20 -23.11 2.36
C ASN A 229 -3.71 -23.63 3.73
N ILE A 230 -4.49 -22.84 4.47
CA ILE A 230 -5.03 -23.19 5.78
C ILE A 230 -6.55 -23.10 5.71
N LYS A 231 -7.21 -24.25 5.89
CA LYS A 231 -8.67 -24.31 5.95
C LYS A 231 -9.17 -23.58 7.18
N ASP A 232 -10.20 -22.75 7.00
CA ASP A 232 -10.82 -21.97 8.07
C ASP A 232 -9.86 -21.01 8.78
N LEU A 233 -8.88 -20.44 8.05
CA LEU A 233 -7.90 -19.50 8.61
C LEU A 233 -8.54 -18.38 9.43
N ASP A 234 -9.68 -17.83 8.98
CA ASP A 234 -10.37 -16.73 9.64
C ASP A 234 -10.77 -17.04 11.11
N SER A 235 -10.89 -18.31 11.49
CA SER A 235 -11.16 -18.70 12.89
C SER A 235 -9.92 -18.64 13.79
N GLU A 236 -8.73 -18.72 13.21
CA GLU A 236 -7.43 -18.67 13.90
C GLU A 236 -6.76 -17.30 13.80
N LEU A 237 -6.81 -16.69 12.62
CA LEU A 237 -6.22 -15.39 12.31
C LEU A 237 -7.09 -14.72 11.25
N THR A 238 -7.65 -13.55 11.56
CA THR A 238 -8.41 -12.75 10.59
C THR A 238 -7.49 -11.80 9.81
N LEU A 239 -7.91 -11.38 8.62
CA LEU A 239 -7.19 -10.38 7.81
C LEU A 239 -6.95 -9.09 8.61
N ARG A 240 -7.91 -8.72 9.47
CA ARG A 240 -7.77 -7.58 10.38
C ARG A 240 -6.61 -7.76 11.36
N GLN A 241 -6.46 -8.94 11.96
CA GLN A 241 -5.34 -9.25 12.86
C GLN A 241 -4.01 -9.28 12.09
N ALA A 242 -3.99 -9.81 10.87
CA ALA A 242 -2.80 -9.81 10.02
C ALA A 242 -2.40 -8.39 9.54
N HIS A 243 -3.38 -7.52 9.27
CA HIS A 243 -3.15 -6.15 8.78
C HIS A 243 -2.71 -5.17 9.87
N LEU A 244 -3.05 -5.43 11.14
CA LEU A 244 -2.60 -4.62 12.27
C LEU A 244 -1.09 -4.80 12.57
N LEU A 245 -0.45 -5.82 12.00
CA LEU A 245 0.92 -6.20 12.33
C LEU A 245 2.05 -5.39 11.64
N PRO A 246 1.87 -4.60 10.55
CA PRO A 246 2.97 -3.77 10.04
C PRO A 246 2.67 -2.26 9.87
N THR A 247 3.42 -1.46 10.65
CA THR A 247 4.20 -0.27 10.22
C THR A 247 3.64 1.16 10.13
N ALA A 248 2.42 1.45 10.59
CA ALA A 248 2.04 2.86 10.88
C ALA A 248 1.21 3.04 12.15
N MET A 249 0.44 2.03 12.55
CA MET A 249 -0.51 2.10 13.67
C MET A 249 0.18 1.92 15.03
N SER A 250 1.14 0.98 15.12
CA SER A 250 1.95 0.72 16.34
C SER A 250 2.67 1.98 16.87
N GLN A 251 3.14 2.90 16.01
CA GLN A 251 3.79 4.13 16.48
C GLN A 251 2.81 5.19 17.02
N ILE A 252 1.50 4.96 16.93
CA ILE A 252 0.45 5.89 17.34
C ILE A 252 -0.28 5.36 18.57
N CYS A 253 -0.46 4.05 18.69
CA CYS A 253 -1.07 3.43 19.86
C CYS A 253 -0.32 3.80 21.16
N ASP A 254 1.00 4.00 21.10
CA ASP A 254 1.82 4.46 22.23
C ASP A 254 1.87 6.00 22.41
N LYS A 255 1.25 6.78 21.51
CA LYS A 255 1.32 8.24 21.59
C LYS A 255 0.37 8.79 22.64
N ILE A 256 0.94 9.61 23.51
CA ILE A 256 0.22 10.51 24.40
C ILE A 256 -0.07 11.79 23.63
N PHE A 257 -1.30 12.30 23.77
CA PHE A 257 -1.65 13.63 23.27
C PHE A 257 -2.57 14.35 24.25
N ASP A 258 -2.66 15.67 24.11
CA ASP A 258 -3.36 16.53 25.06
C ASP A 258 -4.40 17.42 24.37
N SER A 259 -5.27 17.95 25.21
CA SER A 259 -6.20 19.04 24.92
C SER A 259 -6.09 20.10 26.03
N ASN A 260 -7.12 20.94 26.21
CA ASN A 260 -7.06 21.98 27.22
C ASN A 260 -7.20 21.40 28.64
N ARG A 261 -8.11 20.43 28.82
CA ARG A 261 -8.44 19.85 30.13
C ARG A 261 -8.09 18.36 30.25
N LEU A 262 -7.79 17.72 29.13
CA LEU A 262 -7.67 16.27 29.05
C LEU A 262 -6.32 15.84 28.48
N GLU A 263 -5.78 14.79 29.08
CA GLU A 263 -4.65 13.98 28.62
C GLU A 263 -5.20 12.66 28.05
N PHE A 264 -4.64 12.18 26.94
CA PHE A 264 -5.02 10.95 26.27
C PHE A 264 -3.85 9.98 26.27
N THR A 265 -3.96 8.89 27.02
CA THR A 265 -2.88 7.91 27.22
C THR A 265 -3.30 6.53 26.70
N PRO A 266 -2.35 5.68 26.27
CA PRO A 266 -2.63 4.28 25.99
C PRO A 266 -3.25 3.61 27.23
N ILE A 267 -4.10 2.61 27.04
CA ILE A 267 -4.66 1.86 28.17
C ILE A 267 -3.53 1.17 28.93
N SER A 268 -3.52 1.32 30.25
CA SER A 268 -2.61 0.63 31.14
C SER A 268 -3.37 -0.25 32.14
N LEU A 269 -2.65 -1.15 32.82
CA LEU A 269 -3.21 -1.92 33.93
C LEU A 269 -3.46 -1.05 35.18
N GLU A 270 -2.87 0.15 35.24
CA GLU A 270 -3.10 1.10 36.33
C GLU A 270 -4.50 1.72 36.23
N ASP A 271 -5.10 1.76 35.04
CA ASP A 271 -6.41 2.35 34.78
C ASP A 271 -7.59 1.42 35.14
N VAL A 272 -7.33 0.18 35.56
CA VAL A 272 -8.36 -0.87 35.72
C VAL A 272 -9.49 -0.45 36.66
N LYS A 273 -9.16 0.28 37.72
CA LYS A 273 -10.14 0.75 38.72
C LYS A 273 -11.12 1.75 38.11
N GLU A 274 -10.63 2.72 37.35
CA GLU A 274 -11.42 3.71 36.63
C GLU A 274 -12.20 3.08 35.47
N ILE A 275 -11.58 2.14 34.74
CA ILE A 275 -12.24 1.35 33.69
C ILE A 275 -13.43 0.57 34.27
N TYR A 276 -13.24 -0.07 35.43
CA TYR A 276 -14.32 -0.74 36.15
C TYR A 276 -15.38 0.26 36.63
N GLU A 277 -14.99 1.43 37.11
CA GLU A 277 -15.91 2.44 37.63
C GLU A 277 -16.98 2.85 36.60
N TYR A 278 -16.58 3.15 35.37
CA TYR A 278 -17.54 3.46 34.31
C TYR A 278 -18.12 2.21 33.65
N GLY A 279 -17.35 1.12 33.61
CA GLY A 279 -17.75 -0.14 32.96
C GLY A 279 -18.79 -0.93 33.75
N LYS A 280 -18.92 -0.75 35.06
CA LYS A 280 -19.95 -1.39 35.90
C LYS A 280 -21.32 -0.70 35.82
N ASP A 281 -21.38 0.52 35.30
CA ASP A 281 -22.61 1.30 35.24
C ASP A 281 -23.45 0.91 34.01
N SER A 282 -24.59 0.29 34.25
CA SER A 282 -25.49 -0.21 33.19
C SER A 282 -26.01 0.89 32.26
N ASN A 283 -26.15 2.13 32.75
CA ASN A 283 -26.56 3.26 31.92
C ASN A 283 -25.44 3.70 30.97
N THR A 284 -24.20 3.74 31.45
CA THR A 284 -23.01 4.06 30.66
C THR A 284 -22.79 3.00 29.56
N CYS A 285 -22.96 1.71 29.89
CA CYS A 285 -22.78 0.61 28.93
C CYS A 285 -24.05 0.23 28.14
N ARG A 286 -25.14 1.00 28.25
CA ARG A 286 -26.45 0.65 27.66
C ARG A 286 -26.39 0.37 26.16
N TYR A 287 -25.59 1.15 25.43
CA TYR A 287 -25.46 1.09 23.97
C TYR A 287 -24.15 0.47 23.50
N LEU A 288 -23.49 -0.32 24.36
CA LEU A 288 -22.25 -1.01 24.02
C LEU A 288 -22.51 -2.51 23.89
N GLY A 289 -21.73 -3.19 23.05
CA GLY A 289 -21.77 -4.64 22.91
C GLY A 289 -21.28 -5.41 24.14
N TRP A 290 -20.61 -4.72 25.07
CA TRP A 290 -20.04 -5.27 26.30
C TRP A 290 -20.57 -4.56 27.56
N GLY A 291 -20.23 -5.12 28.71
CA GLY A 291 -20.64 -4.62 30.02
C GLY A 291 -22.15 -4.79 30.32
N PRO A 292 -22.62 -4.32 31.48
CA PRO A 292 -21.80 -3.78 32.56
C PRO A 292 -20.87 -4.84 33.17
N TYR A 293 -19.68 -4.44 33.61
CA TYR A 293 -18.74 -5.32 34.28
C TYR A 293 -19.24 -5.70 35.67
N LYS A 294 -19.06 -6.97 36.05
CA LYS A 294 -19.46 -7.49 37.36
C LYS A 294 -18.43 -7.27 38.47
N ASN A 295 -17.16 -7.20 38.08
CA ASN A 295 -16.02 -7.06 38.99
C ASN A 295 -14.83 -6.43 38.25
N GLU A 296 -13.79 -6.07 39.00
CA GLU A 296 -12.56 -5.49 38.45
C GLU A 296 -11.80 -6.46 37.55
N THR A 297 -11.91 -7.77 37.75
CA THR A 297 -11.26 -8.78 36.89
C THR A 297 -11.77 -8.74 35.45
N GLU A 298 -13.06 -8.48 35.22
CA GLU A 298 -13.59 -8.29 33.86
C GLU A 298 -13.00 -7.03 33.19
N ALA A 299 -12.79 -5.95 33.94
CA ALA A 299 -12.13 -4.74 33.46
C ALA A 299 -10.63 -4.95 33.20
N GLU A 300 -9.95 -5.70 34.07
CA GLU A 300 -8.54 -6.08 33.90
C GLU A 300 -8.34 -6.95 32.66
N ASN A 301 -9.21 -7.94 32.43
CA ASN A 301 -9.17 -8.77 31.23
C ASN A 301 -9.40 -7.94 29.96
N PHE A 302 -10.33 -6.98 30.00
CA PHE A 302 -10.52 -6.03 28.91
C PHE A 302 -9.26 -5.20 28.65
N ALA A 303 -8.63 -4.64 29.70
CA ALA A 303 -7.41 -3.85 29.58
C ALA A 303 -6.27 -4.70 28.98
N LYS A 304 -6.04 -5.92 29.50
CA LYS A 304 -5.04 -6.86 28.96
C LYS A 304 -5.28 -7.19 27.49
N TYR A 305 -6.54 -7.46 27.11
CA TYR A 305 -6.91 -7.72 25.72
C TYR A 305 -6.59 -6.52 24.82
N LYS A 306 -6.91 -5.30 25.28
CA LYS A 306 -6.64 -4.08 24.50
C LYS A 306 -5.16 -3.77 24.35
N ILE A 307 -4.39 -3.94 25.41
CA ILE A 307 -2.92 -3.79 25.39
C ILE A 307 -2.30 -4.80 24.42
N ALA A 308 -2.73 -6.07 24.48
CA ALA A 308 -2.21 -7.11 23.59
C ALA A 308 -2.63 -6.93 22.12
N ALA A 309 -3.78 -6.29 21.86
CA ALA A 309 -4.30 -6.07 20.52
C ALA A 309 -3.69 -4.87 19.79
N ASP A 310 -2.81 -4.09 20.44
CA ASP A 310 -2.24 -2.84 19.91
C ASP A 310 -3.33 -1.92 19.32
N ASP A 311 -4.43 -1.79 20.06
CA ASP A 311 -5.63 -1.10 19.60
C ASP A 311 -5.44 0.41 19.65
N MET A 312 -5.93 1.16 18.65
CA MET A 312 -5.89 2.63 18.63
C MET A 312 -6.92 3.22 19.60
N GLN A 313 -6.78 2.91 20.89
CA GLN A 313 -7.68 3.30 21.95
C GLN A 313 -6.90 3.95 23.09
N TRP A 314 -7.37 5.13 23.50
CA TRP A 314 -6.79 5.91 24.58
C TRP A 314 -7.78 6.04 25.74
N THR A 315 -7.25 6.02 26.96
CA THR A 315 -7.97 6.52 28.14
C THR A 315 -8.03 8.04 28.08
N ILE A 316 -9.13 8.60 28.57
CA ILE A 316 -9.34 10.04 28.69
C ILE A 316 -9.13 10.40 30.16
N LYS A 317 -8.07 11.13 30.45
CA LYS A 317 -7.71 11.53 31.80
C LYS A 317 -7.98 13.01 32.01
N GLU A 318 -8.68 13.36 33.08
CA GLU A 318 -8.99 14.74 33.44
C GLU A 318 -7.84 15.30 34.30
N ASN A 319 -7.19 16.36 33.81
CA ASN A 319 -5.93 16.83 34.36
C ASN A 319 -6.04 17.34 35.79
N SER A 320 -7.13 18.02 36.14
CA SER A 320 -7.33 18.59 37.48
C SER A 320 -7.63 17.52 38.53
N LEU A 321 -8.19 16.39 38.10
CA LEU A 321 -8.53 15.26 38.98
C LEU A 321 -7.47 14.17 38.97
N ASN A 322 -6.53 14.21 38.01
CA ASN A 322 -5.58 13.15 37.72
C ASN A 322 -6.28 11.78 37.62
N LYS A 323 -7.42 11.72 36.92
CA LYS A 323 -8.32 10.56 36.91
C LYS A 323 -8.80 10.22 35.51
N VAL A 324 -8.82 8.93 35.17
CA VAL A 324 -9.45 8.43 33.94
C VAL A 324 -10.97 8.51 34.05
N ILE A 325 -11.59 9.18 33.08
CA ILE A 325 -13.03 9.46 33.04
C ILE A 325 -13.73 8.80 31.84
N GLY A 326 -13.00 8.15 30.94
CA GLY A 326 -13.56 7.49 29.76
C GLY A 326 -12.49 6.95 28.82
N ALA A 327 -12.89 6.59 27.61
CA ALA A 327 -11.99 6.16 26.55
C ALA A 327 -12.48 6.60 25.18
N ILE A 328 -11.56 6.75 24.24
CA ILE A 328 -11.83 7.09 22.84
C ILE A 328 -10.96 6.24 21.92
N ARG A 329 -11.49 5.86 20.75
CA ARG A 329 -10.85 4.90 19.85
C ARG A 329 -11.03 5.27 18.39
N LEU A 330 -9.97 5.08 17.60
CA LEU A 330 -10.03 4.99 16.14
C LEU A 330 -10.17 3.53 15.71
N TYR A 331 -11.08 3.24 14.79
CA TYR A 331 -11.32 1.90 14.25
C TYR A 331 -11.85 1.98 12.81
N ASP A 332 -11.97 0.83 12.14
CA ASP A 332 -12.53 0.75 10.79
C ASP A 332 -11.85 1.71 9.80
N VAL A 333 -10.53 1.51 9.65
CA VAL A 333 -9.68 2.34 8.81
C VAL A 333 -9.82 1.91 7.35
N ASP A 334 -10.25 2.83 6.49
CA ASP A 334 -10.17 2.69 5.03
C ASP A 334 -9.05 3.59 4.49
N LYS A 335 -7.93 2.96 4.11
CA LYS A 335 -6.77 3.67 3.56
C LYS A 335 -7.01 4.18 2.13
N ILE A 336 -7.91 3.55 1.37
CA ILE A 336 -8.21 3.92 -0.02
C ILE A 336 -9.05 5.20 -0.02
N GLN A 337 -10.11 5.22 0.78
CA GLN A 337 -10.99 6.38 0.96
C GLN A 337 -10.43 7.40 1.95
N ARG A 338 -9.30 7.09 2.60
CA ARG A 338 -8.66 7.92 3.63
C ARG A 338 -9.64 8.28 4.75
N CYS A 339 -10.41 7.31 5.23
CA CYS A 339 -11.37 7.54 6.30
C CYS A 339 -11.16 6.59 7.48
N VAL A 340 -11.69 7.00 8.63
CA VAL A 340 -11.59 6.23 9.89
C VAL A 340 -12.81 6.49 10.76
N SER A 341 -13.24 5.50 11.53
CA SER A 341 -14.36 5.64 12.47
C SER A 341 -13.86 5.93 13.88
N ILE A 342 -14.63 6.72 14.64
CA ILE A 342 -14.38 7.03 16.05
C ILE A 342 -15.48 6.41 16.91
N SER A 343 -15.08 5.79 18.02
CA SER A 343 -15.98 5.35 19.08
C SER A 343 -15.49 5.86 20.42
N TYR A 344 -16.41 6.04 21.37
CA TYR A 344 -16.07 6.56 22.68
C TYR A 344 -17.03 6.11 23.78
N ILE A 345 -16.55 6.22 25.01
CA ILE A 345 -17.31 6.04 26.25
C ILE A 345 -16.87 7.08 27.26
N LEU A 346 -17.84 7.66 27.98
CA LEU A 346 -17.58 8.61 29.06
C LEU A 346 -18.34 8.18 30.31
N ASN A 347 -17.67 8.19 31.46
CA ASN A 347 -18.30 7.99 32.75
C ASN A 347 -19.42 9.03 32.95
N LYS A 348 -20.63 8.55 33.30
CA LYS A 348 -21.83 9.39 33.45
C LYS A 348 -21.65 10.61 34.34
N GLN A 349 -20.76 10.57 35.35
CA GLN A 349 -20.50 11.69 36.27
C GLN A 349 -19.82 12.89 35.59
N TYR A 350 -19.27 12.67 34.40
CA TYR A 350 -18.53 13.66 33.62
C TYR A 350 -19.28 14.06 32.33
N CYS A 351 -20.42 13.43 32.05
CA CYS A 351 -21.31 13.83 30.97
C CYS A 351 -21.84 15.26 31.16
N GLY A 352 -22.15 15.95 30.05
CA GLY A 352 -22.69 17.31 30.06
C GLY A 352 -21.68 18.43 30.34
N LYS A 353 -20.41 18.11 30.63
CA LYS A 353 -19.33 19.09 30.91
C LYS A 353 -18.46 19.43 29.69
N GLY A 354 -18.84 18.94 28.51
CA GLY A 354 -18.13 19.17 27.24
C GLY A 354 -16.89 18.31 27.00
N TYR A 355 -16.52 17.40 27.93
CA TYR A 355 -15.31 16.60 27.82
C TYR A 355 -15.27 15.74 26.54
N MET A 356 -16.32 15.00 26.21
CA MET A 356 -16.28 14.15 25.01
C MET A 356 -16.25 14.95 23.70
N THR A 357 -16.87 16.14 23.67
CA THR A 357 -16.76 17.05 22.51
C THR A 357 -15.32 17.53 22.34
N GLU A 358 -14.63 17.85 23.43
CA GLU A 358 -13.20 18.20 23.42
C GLU A 358 -12.35 17.00 22.97
N SER A 359 -12.64 15.80 23.46
CA SER A 359 -11.99 14.55 23.03
C SER A 359 -12.12 14.27 21.54
N LEU A 360 -13.32 14.42 20.97
CA LEU A 360 -13.52 14.28 19.52
C LEU A 360 -12.66 15.26 18.74
N LYS A 361 -12.66 16.55 19.11
CA LYS A 361 -11.88 17.58 18.41
C LYS A 361 -10.37 17.35 18.49
N ALA A 362 -9.88 16.90 19.65
CA ALA A 362 -8.48 16.50 19.79
C ALA A 362 -8.15 15.33 18.86
N LEU A 363 -9.01 14.31 18.80
CA LEU A 363 -8.81 13.16 17.95
C LEU A 363 -8.94 13.46 16.45
N PHE A 364 -9.74 14.46 16.05
CA PHE A 364 -9.76 14.93 14.66
C PHE A 364 -8.39 15.45 14.22
N THR A 365 -7.71 16.20 15.10
CA THR A 365 -6.35 16.71 14.83
C THR A 365 -5.35 15.57 14.72
N VAL A 366 -5.51 14.52 15.53
CA VAL A 366 -4.70 13.29 15.42
C VAL A 366 -4.99 12.62 14.08
N ALA A 367 -6.24 12.32 13.76
CA ALA A 367 -6.63 11.65 12.52
C ALA A 367 -6.16 12.41 11.25
N GLU A 368 -6.21 13.74 11.27
CA GLU A 368 -5.69 14.58 10.18
C GLU A 368 -4.17 14.41 10.01
N LYS A 369 -3.41 14.41 11.11
CA LYS A 369 -1.95 14.14 11.09
C LYS A 369 -1.62 12.72 10.62
N LEU A 370 -2.56 11.78 10.75
CA LEU A 370 -2.43 10.43 10.21
C LEU A 370 -2.77 10.34 8.72
N GLY A 371 -3.18 11.45 8.11
CA GLY A 371 -3.49 11.52 6.69
C GLY A 371 -4.91 11.09 6.33
N PHE A 372 -5.81 10.97 7.31
CA PHE A 372 -7.24 10.78 7.05
C PHE A 372 -7.88 12.08 6.58
N GLU A 373 -8.78 11.98 5.61
CA GLU A 373 -9.60 13.08 5.09
C GLU A 373 -10.98 13.11 5.73
N TYR A 374 -11.51 11.96 6.17
CA TYR A 374 -12.83 11.85 6.77
C TYR A 374 -12.79 11.07 8.07
N VAL A 375 -13.57 11.51 9.05
CA VAL A 375 -13.89 10.73 10.24
C VAL A 375 -15.37 10.47 10.33
N TYR A 376 -15.74 9.26 10.71
CA TYR A 376 -17.12 8.84 10.93
C TYR A 376 -17.38 8.55 12.41
N THR A 377 -18.61 8.75 12.85
CA THR A 377 -19.05 8.35 14.20
C THR A 377 -20.51 7.92 14.12
N TYR A 378 -20.85 6.88 14.87
CA TYR A 378 -22.16 6.25 14.82
C TYR A 378 -22.88 6.37 16.15
N TYR A 379 -24.22 6.48 16.09
CA TYR A 379 -25.08 6.44 17.27
C TYR A 379 -26.39 5.74 16.95
N VAL A 380 -26.96 5.09 17.95
CA VAL A 380 -28.33 4.59 17.89
C VAL A 380 -29.33 5.69 18.20
N GLU A 381 -30.52 5.61 17.60
CA GLU A 381 -31.60 6.60 17.73
C GLU A 381 -31.95 6.99 19.18
N ASP A 382 -31.87 6.04 20.11
CA ASP A 382 -32.15 6.26 21.53
C ASP A 382 -31.03 7.03 22.26
N ASN A 383 -29.82 7.14 21.69
CA ASN A 383 -28.65 7.74 22.32
C ASN A 383 -28.47 9.23 21.95
N ILE A 384 -29.45 10.03 22.36
CA ILE A 384 -29.50 11.48 22.11
C ILE A 384 -28.26 12.22 22.64
N ALA A 385 -27.65 11.71 23.73
CA ALA A 385 -26.44 12.31 24.28
C ALA A 385 -25.25 12.23 23.30
N SER A 386 -25.09 11.09 22.63
CA SER A 386 -24.03 10.91 21.63
C SER A 386 -24.24 11.79 20.39
N GLU A 387 -25.48 11.91 19.91
CA GLU A 387 -25.81 12.81 18.80
C GLU A 387 -25.44 14.27 19.13
N LYS A 388 -25.75 14.72 20.35
CA LYS A 388 -25.39 16.08 20.82
C LYS A 388 -23.87 16.29 20.82
N VAL A 389 -23.10 15.27 21.21
CA VAL A 389 -21.63 15.34 21.21
C VAL A 389 -21.10 15.55 19.79
N MET A 390 -21.57 14.76 18.82
CA MET A 390 -21.15 14.87 17.40
C MET A 390 -21.51 16.24 16.82
N ARG A 391 -22.74 16.70 17.06
CA ARG A 391 -23.18 18.03 16.62
C ARG A 391 -22.35 19.16 17.23
N ASN A 392 -22.05 19.08 18.52
CA ASN A 392 -21.21 20.08 19.21
C ASN A 392 -19.73 20.01 18.78
N ALA A 393 -19.29 18.86 18.26
CA ALA A 393 -18.00 18.69 17.61
C ALA A 393 -17.99 19.20 16.16
N SER A 394 -19.09 19.81 15.70
CA SER A 394 -19.27 20.38 14.37
C SER A 394 -19.28 19.33 13.24
N MET A 395 -19.58 18.07 13.56
CA MET A 395 -19.79 17.03 12.55
C MET A 395 -21.11 17.25 11.81
N VAL A 396 -21.15 16.77 10.56
CA VAL A 396 -22.33 16.81 9.68
C VAL A 396 -23.07 15.48 9.76
N LYS A 397 -24.40 15.54 9.86
CA LYS A 397 -25.23 14.33 9.83
C LYS A 397 -25.25 13.76 8.42
N ASP A 398 -24.96 12.48 8.28
CA ASP A 398 -25.17 11.75 7.04
C ASP A 398 -26.65 11.36 6.94
N VAL A 399 -27.40 12.08 6.10
CA VAL A 399 -28.86 11.87 5.98
C VAL A 399 -29.22 10.62 5.21
N ASP A 400 -28.29 10.08 4.42
CA ASP A 400 -28.51 8.91 3.57
C ASP A 400 -28.10 7.61 4.28
N TYR A 401 -27.36 7.70 5.39
CA TYR A 401 -26.95 6.54 6.16
C TYR A 401 -27.93 6.23 7.30
N SER A 402 -28.51 5.03 7.25
CA SER A 402 -29.11 4.41 8.43
C SER A 402 -29.16 2.89 8.32
N GLU A 403 -28.87 2.21 9.42
CA GLU A 403 -28.75 0.75 9.46
C GLU A 403 -29.50 0.15 10.66
N LYS A 404 -29.93 -1.11 10.54
CA LYS A 404 -30.51 -1.85 11.68
C LYS A 404 -29.40 -2.65 12.35
N ILE A 405 -29.16 -2.39 13.63
CA ILE A 405 -28.17 -3.11 14.42
C ILE A 405 -28.81 -3.77 15.64
N TYR A 406 -28.16 -4.79 16.19
CA TYR A 406 -28.58 -5.47 17.41
C TYR A 406 -27.55 -5.26 18.51
N ILE A 407 -27.97 -4.63 19.61
CA ILE A 407 -27.14 -4.46 20.81
C ILE A 407 -27.82 -5.24 21.93
N LYS A 408 -27.13 -6.25 22.47
CA LYS A 408 -27.62 -7.09 23.58
C LYS A 408 -29.02 -7.66 23.31
N GLY A 409 -29.24 -8.14 22.09
CA GLY A 409 -30.51 -8.76 21.65
C GLY A 409 -31.64 -7.78 21.32
N LYS A 410 -31.47 -6.47 21.58
CA LYS A 410 -32.45 -5.44 21.18
C LYS A 410 -32.03 -4.79 19.85
N MET A 411 -33.00 -4.66 18.94
CA MET A 411 -32.82 -3.96 17.66
C MET A 411 -32.85 -2.45 17.87
N TYR A 412 -31.95 -1.75 17.19
CA TYR A 412 -31.88 -0.29 17.14
C TYR A 412 -31.68 0.17 15.70
N ARG A 413 -32.15 1.39 15.39
CA ARG A 413 -31.69 2.11 14.19
C ARG A 413 -30.40 2.88 14.53
N GLU A 414 -29.34 2.62 13.78
CA GLU A 414 -28.08 3.37 13.82
C GLU A 414 -28.07 4.44 12.74
N TYR A 415 -27.46 5.59 13.07
CA TYR A 415 -27.23 6.72 12.20
C TYR A 415 -25.76 7.13 12.30
N ARG A 416 -25.30 7.90 11.31
CA ARG A 416 -23.91 8.32 11.17
C ARG A 416 -23.78 9.83 11.09
N TYR A 417 -22.73 10.35 11.71
CA TYR A 417 -22.19 11.68 11.43
C TYR A 417 -20.79 11.52 10.82
N TYR A 418 -20.39 12.50 10.03
CA TYR A 418 -19.05 12.58 9.47
C TYR A 418 -18.46 13.98 9.63
N MET A 419 -17.14 14.08 9.59
CA MET A 419 -16.41 15.33 9.50
C MET A 419 -15.35 15.19 8.44
N ARG A 420 -15.27 16.18 7.55
CA ARG A 420 -14.13 16.33 6.63
C ARG A 420 -13.02 17.07 7.35
N LEU A 421 -11.86 16.44 7.44
CA LEU A 421 -10.67 16.99 8.07
C LEU A 421 -9.99 17.98 7.09
N GLY A 422 -9.46 19.08 7.61
CA GLY A 422 -8.72 20.09 6.81
C GLY A 422 -9.54 21.25 6.21
N GLU A 423 -10.87 21.26 6.26
CA GLU A 423 -11.70 22.39 5.77
C GLU A 423 -11.99 23.48 6.83
N GLY A 424 -11.06 23.67 7.77
CA GLY A 424 -11.23 24.63 8.87
C GLY A 424 -9.92 25.32 9.25
N ARG A 425 -9.36 26.12 8.33
CA ARG A 425 -8.44 27.23 8.64
C ARG A 425 -8.74 28.42 7.74
#